data_AF-A0A2G9XCX5-F1
#
_entry.id   AF-A0A2G9XCX5-F1
#
_cell.length_a   1.000
_cell.length_b   1.000
_cell.length_c   1.000
_cell.angle_alpha   90.00
_cell.angle_beta   90.00
_cell.angle_gamma   90.00
#
_symmetry.space_group_name_H-M   'P 1'
#
loop_
_entity.id
_entity.type
_entity.pdbx_description
1 polymer ?
#
loop_
_entity_poly.entity_id
_entity_poly.type
_entity_poly.pdbx_seq_one_letter_code
_entity_poly.pdbx_strand_id
1 'polypeptide(L)'
;MGYKYLLAYKITVPIYDLTMQFCAKHISYKSRTLDQMQQAARSGKQNIAEGYCEKSLATYIKLAGVARASQEELLEDYKDYARVNKLTIWPKERSKREIREVGEIWEILRENKILPDNPNFPNLPNNPEIAINLMITLINQATYLLDKLTSALEEKHKIEGGFSENLLKKRLDLKRRRTL
;
A
#
# COMPACT_ATOMS: atom_id res chain seq x y z
N MET A 1 -8.06 -14.74 -4.11
CA MET A 1 -6.90 -14.17 -4.83
C MET A 1 -5.72 -14.05 -3.87
N GLY A 2 -4.50 -14.42 -4.29
CA GLY A 2 -3.36 -14.54 -3.38
C GLY A 2 -2.79 -13.22 -2.83
N TYR A 3 -3.02 -12.08 -3.48
CA TYR A 3 -2.59 -10.78 -2.93
C TYR A 3 -3.23 -10.46 -1.57
N LYS A 4 -4.42 -11.02 -1.28
CA LYS A 4 -5.12 -10.83 0.00
C LYS A 4 -4.35 -11.36 1.21
N TYR A 5 -3.34 -12.22 1.01
CA TYR A 5 -2.45 -12.71 2.07
C TYR A 5 -1.26 -11.79 2.33
N LEU A 6 -0.95 -10.84 1.44
CA LEU A 6 0.22 -9.98 1.56
C LEU A 6 0.02 -8.94 2.66
N LEU A 7 0.96 -8.84 3.60
CA LEU A 7 0.95 -7.75 4.59
C LEU A 7 1.03 -6.38 3.92
N ALA A 8 1.78 -6.26 2.82
CA ALA A 8 1.85 -5.05 2.00
C ALA A 8 0.48 -4.61 1.46
N TYR A 9 -0.40 -5.56 1.12
CA TYR A 9 -1.79 -5.24 0.77
C TYR A 9 -2.60 -4.91 2.01
N LYS A 10 -2.57 -5.78 3.01
CA LYS A 10 -3.46 -5.69 4.18
C LYS A 10 -3.31 -4.39 4.96
N ILE A 11 -2.10 -3.86 5.08
CA ILE A 11 -1.86 -2.58 5.77
C ILE A 11 -2.41 -1.36 5.02
N THR A 12 -2.57 -1.45 3.69
CA THR A 12 -3.14 -0.35 2.89
C THR A 12 -4.66 -0.24 3.02
N VAL A 13 -5.33 -1.28 3.52
CA VAL A 13 -6.78 -1.28 3.77
C VAL A 13 -7.17 -0.31 4.89
N PRO A 14 -6.64 -0.39 6.13
CA PRO A 14 -6.95 0.59 7.16
C PRO A 14 -6.46 1.99 6.79
N ILE A 15 -5.37 2.13 6.03
CA ILE A 15 -4.93 3.44 5.53
C ILE A 15 -6.03 4.05 4.66
N TYR A 16 -6.61 3.29 3.72
CA TYR A 16 -7.71 3.78 2.90
C TYR A 16 -8.92 4.19 3.73
N ASP A 17 -9.38 3.33 4.65
CA ASP A 17 -10.57 3.58 5.46
C ASP A 17 -10.40 4.82 6.35
N LEU A 18 -9.25 4.93 7.02
CA LEU A 18 -8.92 6.07 7.87
C LEU A 18 -8.68 7.35 7.06
N THR A 19 -8.14 7.26 5.84
CA THR A 19 -8.06 8.43 4.95
C THR A 19 -9.44 8.93 4.56
N MET A 20 -10.43 8.06 4.31
CA MET A 20 -11.80 8.50 4.05
C MET A 20 -12.37 9.27 5.27
N GLN A 21 -12.20 8.73 6.48
CA GLN A 21 -12.62 9.38 7.71
C GLN A 21 -11.92 10.73 7.92
N PHE A 22 -10.60 10.77 7.72
CA PHE A 22 -9.80 11.99 7.86
C PHE A 22 -10.26 13.07 6.89
N CYS A 23 -10.38 12.70 5.62
CA CYS A 23 -10.85 13.59 4.56
C CYS A 23 -12.23 14.18 4.87
N ALA A 24 -13.19 13.34 5.27
CA ALA A 24 -14.54 13.78 5.60
C ALA A 24 -14.59 14.76 6.78
N LYS A 25 -13.67 14.62 7.75
CA LYS A 25 -13.63 15.44 8.97
C LYS A 25 -12.80 16.72 8.82
N HIS A 26 -11.72 16.67 8.05
CA HIS A 26 -10.66 17.68 8.10
C HIS A 26 -10.41 18.42 6.78
N ILE A 27 -10.91 17.90 5.66
CA ILE A 27 -10.67 18.48 4.33
C ILE A 27 -11.99 18.98 3.76
N SER A 28 -11.99 20.23 3.28
CA SER A 28 -13.15 20.82 2.63
C SER A 28 -13.57 19.99 1.42
N TYR A 29 -14.87 19.75 1.25
CA TYR A 29 -15.42 19.01 0.12
C TYR A 29 -15.16 19.67 -1.24
N LYS A 30 -14.79 20.96 -1.25
CA LYS A 30 -14.43 21.71 -2.47
C LYS A 30 -12.93 21.68 -2.78
N SER A 31 -12.12 21.11 -1.89
CA SER A 31 -10.66 21.12 -2.03
C SER A 31 -10.21 20.04 -2.99
N ARG A 32 -9.32 20.40 -3.93
CA ARG A 32 -8.63 19.42 -4.78
C ARG A 32 -7.81 18.41 -3.98
N THR A 33 -7.31 18.80 -2.81
CA THR A 33 -6.59 17.93 -1.87
C THR A 33 -7.45 16.74 -1.42
N LEU A 34 -8.78 16.91 -1.32
CA LEU A 34 -9.69 15.82 -0.97
C LEU A 34 -9.55 14.66 -1.97
N ASP A 35 -9.73 14.96 -3.25
CA ASP A 35 -9.65 13.96 -4.31
C ASP A 35 -8.24 13.34 -4.39
N GLN A 36 -7.20 14.16 -4.21
CA GLN A 36 -5.81 13.71 -4.28
C GLN A 36 -5.52 12.68 -3.19
N MET A 37 -5.81 13.00 -1.93
CA MET A 37 -5.61 12.08 -0.81
C MET A 37 -6.44 10.79 -0.97
N GLN A 38 -7.72 10.93 -1.34
CA GLN A 38 -8.58 9.76 -1.49
C GLN A 38 -8.13 8.84 -2.63
N GLN A 39 -7.69 9.42 -3.77
CA GLN A 39 -7.19 8.65 -4.90
C GLN A 39 -5.82 8.03 -4.60
N ALA A 40 -4.92 8.73 -3.93
CA ALA A 40 -3.63 8.19 -3.50
C ALA A 40 -3.82 6.97 -2.59
N ALA A 41 -4.69 7.08 -1.58
CA ALA A 41 -5.03 5.96 -0.69
C ALA A 41 -5.66 4.78 -1.44
N ARG A 42 -6.57 5.04 -2.39
CA ARG A 42 -7.19 4.01 -3.23
C ARG A 42 -6.16 3.33 -4.14
N SER A 43 -5.33 4.12 -4.81
CA SER A 43 -4.29 3.69 -5.74
C SER A 43 -3.29 2.77 -5.05
N GLY A 44 -2.91 3.09 -3.81
CA GLY A 44 -1.99 2.30 -3.00
C GLY A 44 -2.41 0.83 -2.83
N LYS A 45 -3.71 0.55 -2.61
CA LYS A 45 -4.20 -0.83 -2.49
C LYS A 45 -4.50 -1.49 -3.85
N GLN A 46 -5.03 -0.73 -4.81
CA GLN A 46 -5.49 -1.26 -6.09
C GLN A 46 -4.33 -1.76 -6.94
N ASN A 47 -3.24 -1.01 -7.03
CA ASN A 47 -2.09 -1.42 -7.84
C ASN A 47 -1.43 -2.72 -7.35
N ILE A 48 -1.50 -3.03 -6.05
CA ILE A 48 -1.04 -4.32 -5.51
C ILE A 48 -1.92 -5.47 -6.02
N ALA A 49 -3.25 -5.28 -5.98
CA ALA A 49 -4.22 -6.27 -6.44
C ALA A 49 -4.16 -6.48 -7.96
N GLU A 50 -4.08 -5.38 -8.72
CA GLU A 50 -3.93 -5.39 -10.17
C GLU A 50 -2.63 -6.08 -10.57
N GLY A 51 -1.50 -5.71 -9.95
CA GLY A 51 -0.21 -6.31 -10.25
C GLY A 51 -0.15 -7.81 -9.98
N TYR A 52 -0.81 -8.30 -8.93
CA TYR A 52 -0.90 -9.74 -8.68
C TYR A 52 -1.65 -10.50 -9.78
N CYS A 53 -2.59 -9.84 -10.47
CA CYS A 53 -3.37 -10.45 -11.56
C CYS A 53 -2.63 -10.41 -12.91
N GLU A 54 -1.48 -9.72 -13.00
CA GLU A 54 -0.69 -9.64 -14.21
C GLU A 54 0.08 -10.93 -14.52
N LYS A 55 0.22 -11.22 -15.81
CA LYS A 55 0.99 -12.41 -16.27
C LYS A 55 2.49 -12.22 -16.13
N SER A 56 2.95 -10.96 -16.12
CA SER A 56 4.37 -10.61 -16.13
C SER A 56 4.79 -10.07 -14.77
N LEU A 57 5.84 -10.69 -14.19
CA LEU A 57 6.46 -10.18 -12.97
C LEU A 57 6.98 -8.75 -13.15
N ALA A 58 7.48 -8.38 -14.33
CA ALA A 58 7.91 -7.01 -14.61
C ALA A 58 6.75 -5.99 -14.50
N THR A 59 5.54 -6.36 -14.97
CA THR A 59 4.36 -5.49 -14.81
C THR A 59 3.94 -5.43 -13.34
N TYR A 60 4.01 -6.54 -12.61
CA TYR A 60 3.73 -6.54 -11.17
C TYR A 60 4.72 -5.66 -10.40
N ILE A 61 6.03 -5.76 -10.66
CA ILE A 61 7.06 -4.89 -10.07
C ILE A 61 6.72 -3.42 -10.32
N LYS A 62 6.38 -3.07 -11.57
CA LYS A 62 5.97 -1.70 -11.92
C LYS A 62 4.77 -1.23 -11.09
N LEU A 63 3.71 -2.03 -11.00
CA LEU A 63 2.49 -1.67 -10.26
C LEU A 63 2.73 -1.60 -8.75
N ALA A 64 3.57 -2.48 -8.19
CA ALA A 64 4.03 -2.35 -6.80
C ALA A 64 4.78 -1.03 -6.56
N GLY A 65 5.60 -0.59 -7.53
CA GLY A 65 6.23 0.72 -7.52
C GLY A 65 5.22 1.89 -7.55
N VAL A 66 4.16 1.78 -8.37
CA VAL A 66 3.06 2.78 -8.39
C VAL A 66 2.33 2.81 -7.04
N ALA A 67 2.05 1.65 -6.44
CA ALA A 67 1.47 1.58 -5.10
C ALA A 67 2.34 2.30 -4.07
N ARG A 68 3.66 2.11 -4.11
CA ARG A 68 4.61 2.80 -3.23
C ARG A 68 4.63 4.30 -3.45
N ALA A 69 4.60 4.74 -4.71
CA ALA A 69 4.58 6.16 -5.06
C ALA A 69 3.30 6.84 -4.53
N SER A 70 2.13 6.20 -4.71
CA SER A 70 0.86 6.73 -4.16
C SER A 70 0.85 6.81 -2.63
N GLN A 71 1.53 5.89 -1.93
CA GLN A 71 1.71 6.00 -0.49
C GLN A 71 2.66 7.16 -0.10
N GLU A 72 3.66 7.49 -0.92
CA GLU A 72 4.50 8.69 -0.67
C GLU A 72 3.72 9.98 -0.86
N GLU A 73 2.93 10.06 -1.94
CA GLU A 73 2.09 11.23 -2.20
C GLU A 73 1.14 11.48 -1.02
N LEU A 74 0.49 10.41 -0.54
CA LEU A 74 -0.38 10.49 0.63
C LEU A 74 0.39 10.88 1.90
N LEU A 75 1.63 10.39 2.07
CA LEU A 75 2.49 10.76 3.20
C LEU A 75 2.78 12.27 3.21
N GLU A 76 3.13 12.83 2.05
CA GLU A 76 3.39 14.26 1.90
C GLU A 76 2.12 15.09 2.15
N ASP A 77 0.95 14.65 1.67
CA ASP A 77 -0.32 15.33 1.97
C ASP A 77 -0.59 15.42 3.49
N TYR A 78 -0.30 14.34 4.24
CA TYR A 78 -0.42 14.35 5.70
C TYR A 78 0.60 15.26 6.39
N LYS A 79 1.85 15.29 5.91
CA LYS A 79 2.88 16.21 6.42
C LYS A 79 2.53 17.67 6.15
N ASP A 80 1.95 17.95 4.98
CA ASP A 80 1.50 19.27 4.58
C ASP A 80 0.35 19.74 5.46
N TYR A 81 -0.63 18.87 5.70
CA TYR A 81 -1.71 19.16 6.64
C TYR A 81 -1.17 19.45 8.04
N ALA A 82 -0.22 18.64 8.53
CA ALA A 82 0.40 18.83 9.84
C ALA A 82 1.07 20.21 9.94
N ARG A 83 1.86 20.56 8.93
CA ARG A 83 2.59 21.82 8.83
C ARG A 83 1.66 23.04 8.82
N VAL A 84 0.61 23.02 7.98
CA VAL A 84 -0.36 24.12 7.89
C VAL A 84 -1.13 24.30 9.19
N ASN A 85 -1.46 23.21 9.88
CA ASN A 85 -2.22 23.22 11.13
C ASN A 85 -1.35 23.28 12.40
N LYS A 86 -0.03 23.45 12.27
CA LYS A 86 0.94 23.51 13.38
C LYS A 86 0.88 22.29 14.31
N LEU A 87 0.66 21.11 13.75
CA LEU A 87 0.64 19.83 14.47
C LEU A 87 2.04 19.22 14.49
N THR A 88 2.43 18.65 15.62
CA THR A 88 3.77 18.06 15.78
C THR A 88 3.82 16.68 15.14
N ILE A 89 4.75 16.47 14.21
CA ILE A 89 5.07 15.12 13.74
C ILE A 89 6.01 14.47 14.76
N TRP A 90 5.61 13.32 15.27
CA TRP A 90 6.29 12.63 16.34
C TRP A 90 7.40 11.72 15.82
N PRO A 91 8.47 11.53 16.60
CA PRO A 91 9.44 10.47 16.34
C PRO A 91 8.77 9.09 16.36
N LYS A 92 9.22 8.19 15.48
CA LYS A 92 8.70 6.82 15.31
C LYS A 92 8.50 6.07 16.63
N GLU A 93 9.46 6.16 17.55
CA GLU A 93 9.40 5.42 18.83
C GLU A 93 8.34 5.97 19.79
N ARG A 94 8.03 7.28 19.70
CA ARG A 94 6.90 7.87 20.44
C ARG A 94 5.58 7.39 19.86
N SER A 95 5.41 7.48 18.53
CA SER A 95 4.17 7.08 17.85
C SER A 95 3.80 5.63 18.13
N LYS A 96 4.76 4.70 18.06
CA LYS A 96 4.51 3.28 18.38
C LYS A 96 4.04 3.04 19.82
N ARG A 97 4.53 3.86 20.77
CA ARG A 97 4.23 3.69 22.21
C ARG A 97 2.90 4.33 22.58
N GLU A 98 2.60 5.50 22.02
CA GLU A 98 1.50 6.36 22.46
C GLU A 98 0.24 6.24 21.59
N ILE A 99 0.35 5.75 20.35
CA ILE A 99 -0.79 5.59 19.43
C ILE A 99 -1.26 4.13 19.48
N ARG A 100 -2.27 3.88 20.33
CA ARG A 100 -2.79 2.53 20.61
C ARG A 100 -3.36 1.84 19.37
N GLU A 101 -3.97 2.63 18.48
CA GLU A 101 -4.60 2.18 17.24
C GLU A 101 -3.61 1.46 16.32
N VAL A 102 -2.30 1.80 16.39
CA VAL A 102 -1.26 1.05 15.66
C VAL A 102 -1.23 -0.40 16.11
N GLY A 103 -1.28 -0.65 17.43
CA GLY A 103 -1.29 -2.00 18.00
C GLY A 103 -2.54 -2.79 17.60
N GLU A 104 -3.72 -2.16 17.76
CA GLU A 104 -5.03 -2.74 17.46
C GLU A 104 -5.16 -3.12 15.97
N ILE A 105 -4.74 -2.23 15.05
CA ILE A 105 -4.72 -2.53 13.62
C ILE A 105 -3.85 -3.74 13.36
N TRP A 106 -2.63 -3.78 13.90
CA TRP A 106 -1.70 -4.87 13.68
C TRP A 106 -2.14 -6.21 14.28
N GLU A 107 -2.91 -6.19 15.37
CA GLU A 107 -3.57 -7.37 15.92
C GLU A 107 -4.56 -7.95 14.90
N ILE A 108 -5.47 -7.12 14.38
CA ILE A 108 -6.42 -7.51 13.33
C ILE A 108 -5.67 -8.04 12.09
N LEU A 109 -4.60 -7.36 11.67
CA LEU A 109 -3.80 -7.81 10.53
C LEU A 109 -3.15 -9.17 10.79
N ARG A 110 -2.70 -9.49 12.01
CA ARG A 110 -2.01 -10.77 12.30
C ARG A 110 -2.99 -11.93 12.49
N GLU A 111 -4.12 -11.69 13.13
CA GLU A 111 -5.13 -12.72 13.40
C GLU A 111 -5.81 -13.22 12.11
N ASN A 112 -5.95 -12.34 11.13
CA ASN A 112 -6.67 -12.63 9.90
C ASN A 112 -5.70 -13.00 8.78
N LYS A 113 -5.66 -14.27 8.33
CA LYS A 113 -4.87 -14.65 7.14
C LYS A 113 -5.26 -13.82 5.90
N ILE A 114 -6.56 -13.67 5.70
CA ILE A 114 -7.19 -12.74 4.77
C ILE A 114 -8.13 -11.87 5.59
N LEU A 115 -8.14 -10.56 5.35
CA LEU A 115 -9.08 -9.66 6.01
C LEU A 115 -10.54 -9.99 5.62
N PRO A 116 -11.50 -9.93 6.57
CA PRO A 116 -12.91 -10.02 6.25
C PRO A 116 -13.34 -8.83 5.37
N ASP A 117 -14.51 -8.92 4.75
CA ASP A 117 -15.01 -7.84 3.86
C ASP A 117 -15.26 -6.53 4.61
N ASN A 118 -15.58 -6.60 5.90
CA ASN A 118 -15.69 -5.45 6.80
C ASN A 118 -14.81 -5.65 8.05
N PRO A 119 -13.50 -5.38 7.96
CA PRO A 119 -12.58 -5.49 9.09
C PRO A 119 -12.90 -4.43 10.14
N ASN A 120 -12.95 -4.84 11.41
CA ASN A 120 -13.29 -3.96 12.53
C ASN A 120 -12.08 -3.12 12.99
N PHE A 121 -11.54 -2.30 12.09
CA PHE A 121 -10.45 -1.38 12.45
C PHE A 121 -10.93 -0.29 13.41
N PRO A 122 -10.04 0.23 14.30
CA PRO A 122 -10.39 1.37 15.12
C PRO A 122 -10.72 2.59 14.26
N ASN A 123 -11.60 3.45 14.76
CA ASN A 123 -11.90 4.72 14.11
C ASN A 123 -10.71 5.68 14.19
N LEU A 124 -10.69 6.67 13.29
CA LEU A 124 -9.72 7.73 13.33
C LEU A 124 -9.75 8.46 14.68
N PRO A 125 -8.60 8.68 15.34
CA PRO A 125 -8.53 9.42 16.59
C PRO A 125 -9.16 10.81 16.48
N ASN A 126 -9.86 11.22 17.54
CA ASN A 126 -10.51 12.54 17.54
C ASN A 126 -9.52 13.71 17.60
N ASN A 127 -8.38 13.49 18.25
CA ASN A 127 -7.30 14.46 18.33
C ASN A 127 -6.55 14.48 16.98
N PRO A 128 -6.47 15.65 16.29
CA PRO A 128 -5.87 15.74 14.97
C PRO A 128 -4.37 15.43 14.96
N GLU A 129 -3.63 15.75 16.03
CA GLU A 129 -2.20 15.42 16.12
C GLU A 129 -2.00 13.90 16.20
N ILE A 130 -2.82 13.20 16.99
CA ILE A 130 -2.77 11.72 17.08
C ILE A 130 -3.19 11.10 15.75
N ALA A 131 -4.26 11.61 15.12
CA ALA A 131 -4.75 11.12 13.83
C ALA A 131 -3.68 11.23 12.73
N ILE A 132 -3.02 12.39 12.62
CA ILE A 132 -1.93 12.60 11.66
C ILE A 132 -0.77 11.64 11.92
N ASN A 133 -0.34 11.51 13.17
CA ASN A 133 0.80 10.64 13.49
C ASN A 133 0.46 9.14 13.33
N LEU A 134 -0.80 8.75 13.51
CA LEU A 134 -1.30 7.41 13.17
C LEU A 134 -1.14 7.17 11.66
N MET A 135 -1.66 8.07 10.82
CA MET A 135 -1.59 7.94 9.37
C MET A 135 -0.16 7.91 8.85
N ILE A 136 0.69 8.84 9.30
CA ILE A 136 2.12 8.86 8.97
C ILE A 136 2.80 7.54 9.38
N THR A 137 2.48 7.00 10.55
CA THR A 137 3.08 5.75 11.04
C THR A 137 2.67 4.56 10.17
N LEU A 138 1.38 4.42 9.86
CA LEU A 138 0.87 3.34 9.02
C LEU A 138 1.43 3.42 7.59
N ILE A 139 1.49 4.61 7.01
CA ILE A 139 2.01 4.81 5.66
C ILE A 139 3.49 4.46 5.59
N ASN A 140 4.31 4.86 6.57
CA ASN A 140 5.72 4.46 6.63
C ASN A 140 5.90 2.94 6.78
N GLN A 141 4.99 2.26 7.47
CA GLN A 141 4.99 0.80 7.55
C GLN A 141 4.58 0.15 6.21
N ALA A 142 3.62 0.76 5.51
CA ALA A 142 3.18 0.31 4.20
C ALA A 142 4.28 0.46 3.15
N THR A 143 4.98 1.60 3.11
CA THR A 143 6.10 1.83 2.18
C THR A 143 7.22 0.83 2.44
N TYR A 144 7.59 0.57 3.69
CA TYR A 144 8.56 -0.47 4.03
C TYR A 144 8.15 -1.87 3.53
N LEU A 145 6.88 -2.25 3.70
CA LEU A 145 6.37 -3.55 3.23
C LEU A 145 6.30 -3.63 1.70
N LEU A 146 6.02 -2.51 1.02
CA LEU A 146 6.02 -2.40 -0.44
C LEU A 146 7.43 -2.50 -1.01
N ASP A 147 8.42 -1.92 -0.35
CA ASP A 147 9.83 -2.08 -0.74
C ASP A 147 10.25 -3.56 -0.63
N LYS A 148 9.86 -4.24 0.46
CA LYS A 148 10.10 -5.68 0.62
C LYS A 148 9.37 -6.53 -0.42
N LEU A 149 8.14 -6.18 -0.77
CA LEU A 149 7.40 -6.86 -1.83
C LEU A 149 8.12 -6.69 -3.18
N THR A 150 8.52 -5.47 -3.52
CA THR A 150 9.22 -5.15 -4.77
C THR A 150 10.53 -5.95 -4.88
N SER A 151 11.38 -5.93 -3.84
CA SER A 151 12.63 -6.71 -3.84
C SER A 151 12.40 -8.22 -3.99
N ALA A 152 11.34 -8.76 -3.37
CA ALA A 152 11.01 -10.17 -3.53
C ALA A 152 10.53 -10.51 -4.95
N LEU A 153 9.76 -9.62 -5.58
CA LEU A 153 9.33 -9.79 -6.97
C LEU A 153 10.49 -9.68 -7.96
N GLU A 154 11.44 -8.77 -7.73
CA GLU A 154 12.65 -8.61 -8.53
C GLU A 154 13.53 -9.86 -8.47
N GLU A 155 13.77 -10.41 -7.27
CA GLU A 155 14.55 -11.65 -7.13
C GLU A 155 13.84 -12.83 -7.80
N LYS A 156 12.52 -12.93 -7.64
CA LYS A 156 11.72 -13.94 -8.33
C LYS A 156 11.82 -13.81 -9.85
N HIS A 157 11.74 -12.59 -10.37
CA HIS A 157 11.86 -12.32 -11.81
C HIS A 157 13.24 -12.69 -12.35
N LYS A 158 14.31 -12.42 -11.59
CA LYS A 158 15.68 -12.81 -11.91
C LYS A 158 15.85 -14.33 -12.01
N ILE A 159 15.21 -15.10 -11.12
CA ILE A 159 15.30 -16.57 -11.09
C ILE A 159 14.42 -17.22 -12.18
N GLU A 160 13.16 -16.80 -12.31
CA GLU A 160 12.18 -17.43 -13.22
C GLU A 160 12.24 -16.91 -14.66
N GLY A 161 12.88 -15.77 -14.87
CA GLY A 161 12.92 -15.06 -16.15
C GLY A 161 11.63 -14.31 -16.48
N GLY A 162 11.61 -13.65 -17.63
CA GLY A 162 10.46 -12.87 -18.09
C GLY A 162 9.39 -13.67 -18.81
N PHE A 163 8.14 -13.20 -18.73
CA PHE A 163 7.03 -13.77 -19.49
C PHE A 163 7.32 -13.77 -21.00
N SER A 164 7.77 -12.64 -21.54
CA SER A 164 8.13 -12.50 -22.97
C SER A 164 9.30 -13.40 -23.38
N GLU A 165 10.31 -13.52 -22.51
CA GLU A 165 11.47 -14.39 -22.74
C GLU A 165 11.05 -15.86 -22.79
N ASN A 166 10.18 -16.28 -21.87
CA ASN A 166 9.66 -17.64 -21.81
C ASN A 166 8.76 -17.97 -23.01
N LEU A 167 7.95 -17.01 -23.49
CA LEU A 167 7.20 -17.17 -24.74
C LEU A 167 8.13 -17.29 -25.96
N LEU A 168 9.19 -16.49 -26.03
CA LEU A 168 10.17 -16.55 -27.10
C LEU A 168 10.88 -17.92 -27.13
N LYS A 169 11.33 -18.42 -25.97
CA LYS A 169 11.93 -19.76 -25.85
C LYS A 169 11.00 -20.85 -26.39
N LYS A 170 9.73 -20.86 -25.95
CA LYS A 170 8.72 -21.81 -26.44
C LYS A 170 8.52 -21.72 -27.96
N ARG A 171 8.48 -20.51 -28.52
CA ARG A 171 8.33 -20.30 -29.97
C ARG A 171 9.52 -20.88 -30.75
N LEU A 172 10.75 -20.69 -30.25
CA LEU A 172 11.96 -21.22 -30.88
C LEU A 172 12.02 -22.76 -30.80
N ASP A 173 11.63 -23.35 -29.66
CA ASP A 173 11.56 -24.80 -29.50
C ASP A 173 10.54 -25.45 -30.44
N LEU A 174 9.37 -24.82 -30.61
CA LEU A 174 8.37 -25.28 -31.57
C LEU A 174 8.86 -25.25 -33.02
N LYS A 175 9.68 -24.24 -33.39
CA LYS A 175 10.30 -24.20 -34.71
C LYS A 175 11.28 -25.35 -34.89
N ARG A 176 12.16 -25.60 -33.92
CA ARG A 176 13.15 -26.69 -33.99
C ARG A 176 12.50 -28.07 -34.15
N ARG A 177 11.37 -28.30 -33.47
CA ARG A 177 10.62 -29.57 -33.56
C ARG A 177 9.89 -29.80 -34.89
N ARG A 178 9.64 -28.75 -35.67
CA ARG A 178 8.97 -28.85 -36.99
C ARG A 178 9.95 -29.07 -38.14
N THR A 179 11.25 -28.86 -37.90
CA THR A 179 12.31 -29.03 -38.90
C THR A 179 13.03 -30.38 -38.76
N LEU A 180 12.63 -31.20 -37.79
CA LEU A 180 13.02 -32.61 -37.58
C LEU A 180 11.86 -33.50 -38.03
#